data_AF-A0A9J7DBU4-F1
#
_entry.id   AF-A0A9J7DBU4-F1
#
_cell.length_a   1.000
_cell.length_b   1.000
_cell.length_c   1.000
_cell.angle_alpha   90.00
_cell.angle_beta   90.00
_cell.angle_gamma   90.00
#
_symmetry.space_group_name_H-M   'P 1'
#
loop_
_entity.id
_entity.type
_entity.pdbx_description
1 polymer ?
#
loop_
_entity_poly.entity_id
_entity_poly.type
_entity_poly.pdbx_seq_one_letter_code
_entity_poly.pdbx_strand_id
1 'polypeptide(L)'
;MLTMGIEHYNQPHAVFFILEVSNAFFTTVFGLEAIVKIVGLRYHYFTVPWNVFDFLLVLASIFGILMEDIMIDLPISPTLLRVVRVFRIGRILRLIKAAKGIRKLLFALVVSLPALFNIGALLGLITFIYAILGMSLFGHVKLQGALDDMVNFQTFGRSMQLLFRLMTSAGWNDVLESLMIQPPDCDPHFNRQTNGDCGHPLLAITYFTSFIIISYMIVINMYIAIILENFNQAHQEEEIGIVEDDLEMFYIRWSKYDPHATQFIHFAQLSDFIASLDPPLGISKPNTVALVSFNLPISKGNKIHCLDILHALVKHVLGHVEETDNFKQLQEQMDVKFKKQFPTRKELEIVSSTRIWKRQEKAAKTIQNAWREYQRRKKEKERSNSGDSATQTSSPGGWQARLSSLNFFHLQASKQ
;
A
#
# COMPACT_ATOMS: atom_id res chain seq x y z
N MET A 1 0.37 -20.81 -17.80
CA MET A 1 0.59 -19.64 -18.68
C MET A 1 1.12 -20.08 -20.02
N LEU A 2 2.36 -20.58 -20.10
CA LEU A 2 2.92 -21.07 -21.36
C LEU A 2 2.02 -22.13 -22.01
N THR A 3 1.51 -23.09 -21.23
CA THR A 3 0.53 -24.07 -21.70
C THR A 3 -0.73 -23.42 -22.30
N MET A 4 -1.28 -22.37 -21.66
CA MET A 4 -2.43 -21.62 -22.17
C MET A 4 -2.10 -20.84 -23.44
N GLY A 5 -0.86 -20.37 -23.60
CA GLY A 5 -0.41 -19.65 -24.80
C GLY A 5 -0.19 -20.56 -26.02
N ILE A 6 -0.12 -21.88 -25.82
CA ILE A 6 0.02 -22.86 -26.91
C ILE A 6 -1.35 -23.20 -27.53
N GLU A 7 -2.46 -22.96 -26.82
CA GLU A 7 -3.82 -23.18 -27.33
C GLU A 7 -4.06 -22.36 -28.60
N HIS A 8 -4.47 -23.02 -29.69
CA HIS A 8 -4.76 -22.35 -30.96
C HIS A 8 -5.95 -22.97 -31.70
N TYR A 9 -6.53 -22.19 -32.61
CA TYR A 9 -7.66 -22.63 -33.43
C TYR A 9 -7.23 -23.78 -34.34
N ASN A 10 -8.08 -24.82 -34.41
CA ASN A 10 -7.86 -26.03 -35.22
C ASN A 10 -6.56 -26.80 -34.90
N GLN A 11 -6.20 -26.85 -33.60
CA GLN A 11 -5.01 -27.55 -33.13
C GLN A 11 -5.11 -29.09 -33.27
N PRO A 12 -3.99 -29.78 -33.53
CA PRO A 12 -3.97 -31.25 -33.59
C PRO A 12 -4.44 -31.90 -32.28
N HIS A 13 -5.09 -33.07 -32.38
CA HIS A 13 -5.55 -33.85 -31.21
C HIS A 13 -4.43 -34.13 -30.20
N ALA A 14 -3.20 -34.35 -30.66
CA ALA A 14 -2.04 -34.53 -29.77
C ALA A 14 -1.78 -33.31 -28.89
N VAL A 15 -1.86 -32.09 -29.45
CA VAL A 15 -1.66 -30.84 -28.70
C VAL A 15 -2.78 -30.68 -27.67
N PHE A 16 -4.03 -30.91 -28.08
CA PHE A 16 -5.18 -30.87 -27.17
C PHE A 16 -5.00 -31.81 -25.97
N PHE A 17 -4.63 -33.07 -26.22
CA PHE A 17 -4.41 -34.06 -25.17
C PHE A 17 -3.29 -33.66 -24.21
N ILE A 18 -2.15 -33.20 -24.73
CA ILE A 18 -1.02 -32.73 -23.90
C ILE A 18 -1.45 -31.56 -23.00
N LEU A 19 -2.26 -30.65 -23.52
CA LEU A 19 -2.76 -29.50 -22.78
C LEU A 19 -3.74 -29.91 -21.68
N GLU A 20 -4.63 -30.86 -21.93
CA GLU A 20 -5.53 -31.42 -20.91
C GLU A 20 -4.75 -32.12 -19.78
N VAL A 21 -3.80 -32.98 -20.13
CA VAL A 21 -2.95 -33.68 -19.16
C VAL A 21 -2.16 -32.67 -18.31
N SER A 22 -1.59 -31.65 -18.96
CA SER A 22 -0.88 -30.57 -18.26
C SER A 22 -1.81 -29.80 -17.33
N ASN A 23 -3.03 -29.49 -17.76
CA ASN A 23 -4.02 -28.78 -16.97
C ASN A 23 -4.47 -29.58 -15.75
N ALA A 24 -4.68 -30.89 -15.90
CA ALA A 24 -4.98 -31.81 -14.79
C ALA A 24 -3.82 -31.85 -13.80
N PHE A 25 -2.57 -32.04 -14.28
CA PHE A 25 -1.37 -32.04 -13.46
C PHE A 25 -1.24 -30.78 -12.60
N PHE A 26 -1.33 -29.59 -13.20
CA PHE A 26 -1.25 -28.34 -12.44
C PHE A 26 -2.39 -28.20 -11.43
N THR A 27 -3.62 -28.58 -11.80
CA THR A 27 -4.77 -28.53 -10.88
C THR A 27 -4.52 -29.40 -9.65
N THR A 28 -4.00 -30.61 -9.84
CA THR A 28 -3.66 -31.52 -8.74
C THR A 28 -2.55 -30.96 -7.86
N VAL A 29 -1.46 -30.45 -8.44
CA VAL A 29 -0.35 -29.84 -7.66
C VAL A 29 -0.85 -28.69 -6.78
N PHE A 30 -1.66 -27.78 -7.35
CA PHE A 30 -2.21 -26.66 -6.60
C PHE A 30 -3.29 -27.07 -5.58
N GLY A 31 -4.05 -28.13 -5.88
CA GLY A 31 -4.96 -28.75 -4.92
C GLY A 31 -4.22 -29.30 -3.71
N LEU A 32 -3.12 -30.03 -3.93
CA LEU A 32 -2.27 -30.55 -2.87
C LEU A 32 -1.63 -29.44 -2.04
N GLU A 33 -1.12 -28.38 -2.68
CA GLU A 33 -0.61 -27.19 -1.98
C GLU A 33 -1.67 -26.58 -1.05
N ALA A 34 -2.90 -26.41 -1.55
CA ALA A 34 -4.00 -25.87 -0.75
C ALA A 34 -4.34 -26.78 0.44
N ILE A 35 -4.41 -28.10 0.23
CA ILE A 35 -4.66 -29.09 1.31
C ILE A 35 -3.58 -29.01 2.37
N VAL A 36 -2.30 -29.02 1.99
CA VAL A 36 -1.16 -28.93 2.94
C VAL A 36 -1.25 -27.65 3.78
N LYS A 37 -1.55 -26.51 3.14
CA LYS A 37 -1.69 -25.23 3.85
C LYS A 37 -2.91 -25.20 4.78
N ILE A 38 -4.04 -25.78 4.37
CA ILE A 38 -5.24 -25.88 5.22
C ILE A 38 -4.96 -26.74 6.45
N VAL A 39 -4.27 -27.88 6.28
CA VAL A 39 -3.92 -28.77 7.40
C VAL A 39 -2.94 -28.09 8.37
N GLY A 40 -1.92 -27.39 7.85
CA GLY A 40 -0.91 -26.71 8.66
C GLY A 40 -1.40 -25.44 9.37
N LEU A 41 -2.17 -24.59 8.66
CA LEU A 41 -2.60 -23.27 9.15
C LEU A 41 -4.01 -23.27 9.75
N ARG A 42 -4.82 -24.30 9.50
CA ARG A 42 -6.21 -24.44 9.97
C ARG A 42 -7.04 -23.17 9.67
N TYR A 43 -7.64 -22.55 10.68
CA TYR A 43 -8.43 -21.33 10.54
C TYR A 43 -7.62 -20.13 10.02
N HIS A 44 -6.31 -20.08 10.29
CA HIS A 44 -5.45 -18.98 9.82
C HIS A 44 -5.28 -18.99 8.28
N TYR A 45 -5.57 -20.12 7.61
CA TYR A 45 -5.58 -20.17 6.15
C TYR A 45 -6.61 -19.18 5.56
N PHE A 46 -7.81 -19.16 6.14
CA PHE A 46 -8.94 -18.37 5.63
C PHE A 46 -8.90 -16.90 6.04
N THR A 47 -7.99 -16.50 6.95
CA THR A 47 -7.79 -15.09 7.30
C THR A 47 -6.92 -14.35 6.29
N VAL A 48 -6.14 -15.06 5.47
CA VAL A 48 -5.24 -14.47 4.47
C VAL A 48 -5.96 -14.38 3.11
N PRO A 49 -6.28 -13.18 2.58
CA PRO A 49 -7.07 -13.02 1.36
C PRO A 49 -6.48 -13.74 0.14
N TRP A 50 -5.15 -13.75 0.01
CA TRP A 50 -4.46 -14.44 -1.08
C TRP A 50 -4.61 -15.96 -1.02
N ASN A 51 -4.71 -16.54 0.17
CA ASN A 51 -4.92 -17.98 0.31
C ASN A 51 -6.38 -18.33 -0.02
N VAL A 52 -7.34 -17.51 0.39
CA VAL A 52 -8.75 -17.65 0.00
C VAL A 52 -8.92 -17.54 -1.51
N PHE A 53 -8.26 -16.56 -2.14
CA PHE A 53 -8.26 -16.41 -3.59
C PHE A 53 -7.67 -17.63 -4.31
N ASP A 54 -6.50 -18.13 -3.88
CA ASP A 54 -5.88 -19.33 -4.43
C ASP A 54 -6.80 -20.56 -4.30
N PHE A 55 -7.46 -20.70 -3.15
CA PHE A 55 -8.43 -21.77 -2.88
C PHE A 55 -9.64 -21.70 -3.80
N LEU A 56 -10.23 -20.51 -4.00
CA LEU A 56 -11.34 -20.31 -4.94
C LEU A 56 -10.93 -20.68 -6.37
N LEU A 57 -9.71 -20.34 -6.78
CA LEU A 57 -9.19 -20.73 -8.10
C LEU A 57 -9.00 -22.26 -8.24
N VAL A 58 -8.58 -22.95 -7.17
CA VAL A 58 -8.52 -24.42 -7.16
C VAL A 58 -9.93 -25.01 -7.27
N LEU A 59 -10.90 -24.50 -6.51
CA LEU A 59 -12.29 -24.96 -6.57
C LEU A 59 -12.91 -24.74 -7.97
N ALA A 60 -12.77 -23.55 -8.53
CA ALA A 60 -13.25 -23.25 -9.89
C ALA A 60 -12.58 -24.15 -10.95
N SER A 61 -11.31 -24.50 -10.73
CA SER A 61 -10.56 -25.41 -11.60
C SER A 61 -11.07 -26.85 -11.53
N ILE A 62 -11.33 -27.36 -10.33
CA ILE A 62 -11.91 -28.69 -10.13
C ILE A 62 -13.32 -28.74 -10.70
N PHE A 63 -14.13 -27.73 -10.41
CA PHE A 63 -15.48 -27.60 -10.96
C PHE A 63 -15.47 -27.57 -12.49
N GLY A 64 -14.50 -26.89 -13.11
CA GLY A 64 -14.38 -26.84 -14.55
C GLY A 64 -14.03 -28.17 -15.20
N ILE A 65 -13.19 -29.00 -14.54
CA ILE A 65 -12.88 -30.36 -15.01
C ILE A 65 -14.11 -31.26 -14.81
N LEU A 66 -14.72 -31.23 -13.62
CA LEU A 66 -15.91 -32.03 -13.30
C LEU A 66 -17.09 -31.72 -14.23
N MET A 67 -17.28 -30.44 -14.59
CA MET A 67 -18.32 -30.04 -15.52
C MET A 67 -18.05 -30.53 -16.94
N GLU A 68 -16.79 -30.61 -17.39
CA GLU A 68 -16.46 -31.21 -18.69
C GLU A 68 -16.82 -32.69 -18.74
N ASP A 69 -16.62 -33.43 -17.64
CA ASP A 69 -16.98 -34.85 -17.53
C ASP A 69 -18.50 -35.08 -17.42
N ILE A 70 -19.21 -34.26 -16.62
CA ILE A 70 -20.67 -34.39 -16.39
C ILE A 70 -21.49 -33.90 -17.59
N MET A 71 -20.98 -32.92 -18.36
CA MET A 71 -21.71 -32.34 -19.51
C MET A 71 -21.76 -33.24 -20.74
N ILE A 72 -21.12 -34.41 -20.73
CA ILE A 72 -21.22 -35.40 -21.82
C ILE A 72 -22.63 -36.02 -21.87
N ASP A 73 -23.34 -36.08 -20.74
CA ASP A 73 -24.66 -36.73 -20.63
C ASP A 73 -25.86 -35.73 -20.62
N LEU A 74 -25.61 -34.42 -20.64
CA LEU A 74 -26.65 -33.38 -20.62
C LEU A 74 -26.59 -32.52 -21.89
N PRO A 75 -27.74 -32.21 -22.54
CA PRO A 75 -27.78 -31.36 -23.74
C PRO A 75 -27.62 -29.87 -23.36
N ILE A 76 -26.43 -29.49 -22.90
CA ILE A 76 -26.10 -28.12 -22.50
C ILE A 76 -25.42 -27.38 -23.66
N SER A 77 -25.68 -26.08 -23.78
CA SER A 77 -25.17 -25.24 -24.87
C SER A 77 -23.63 -25.18 -24.90
N PRO A 78 -22.99 -25.25 -26.09
CA PRO A 78 -21.53 -25.13 -26.25
C PRO A 78 -20.95 -23.81 -25.72
N THR A 79 -21.78 -22.79 -25.52
CA THR A 79 -21.41 -21.50 -24.93
C THR A 79 -21.06 -21.61 -23.46
N LEU A 80 -21.72 -22.47 -22.67
CA LEU A 80 -21.38 -22.69 -21.26
C LEU A 80 -20.00 -23.34 -21.09
N LEU A 81 -19.64 -24.28 -21.97
CA LEU A 81 -18.30 -24.88 -22.01
C LEU A 81 -17.21 -23.81 -22.23
N ARG A 82 -17.48 -22.83 -23.10
CA ARG A 82 -16.55 -21.73 -23.36
C ARG A 82 -16.34 -20.86 -22.11
N VAL A 83 -17.40 -20.59 -21.35
CA VAL A 83 -17.32 -19.83 -20.09
C VAL A 83 -16.54 -20.60 -19.03
N VAL A 84 -16.73 -21.92 -18.91
CA VAL A 84 -15.96 -22.76 -17.97
C VAL A 84 -14.45 -22.67 -18.25
N ARG A 85 -14.05 -22.64 -19.51
CA ARG A 85 -12.65 -22.47 -19.92
C ARG A 85 -12.06 -21.11 -19.53
N VAL A 86 -12.88 -20.05 -19.45
CA VAL A 86 -12.42 -18.72 -19.00
C VAL A 86 -11.97 -18.74 -17.54
N PHE A 87 -12.56 -19.56 -16.66
CA PHE A 87 -12.10 -19.66 -15.27
C PHE A 87 -10.64 -20.16 -15.15
N ARG A 88 -10.14 -20.88 -16.16
CA ARG A 88 -8.73 -21.31 -16.22
C ARG A 88 -7.79 -20.11 -16.32
N ILE A 89 -8.20 -19.03 -17.00
CA ILE A 89 -7.46 -17.76 -17.08
C ILE A 89 -7.26 -17.17 -15.68
N GLY A 90 -8.17 -17.40 -14.73
CA GLY A 90 -8.01 -16.96 -13.35
C GLY A 90 -6.72 -17.45 -12.69
N ARG A 91 -6.14 -18.58 -13.11
CA ARG A 91 -4.85 -19.09 -12.61
C ARG A 91 -3.68 -18.16 -12.94
N ILE A 92 -3.79 -17.34 -13.99
CA ILE A 92 -2.79 -16.32 -14.37
C ILE A 92 -2.63 -15.29 -13.26
N LEU A 93 -3.73 -14.94 -12.59
CA LEU A 93 -3.77 -13.94 -11.53
C LEU A 93 -2.94 -14.35 -10.30
N ARG A 94 -2.57 -15.63 -10.17
CA ARG A 94 -1.66 -16.08 -9.09
C ARG A 94 -0.28 -15.43 -9.16
N LEU A 95 0.18 -15.00 -10.33
CA LEU A 95 1.46 -14.28 -10.45
C LEU A 95 1.42 -12.90 -9.78
N ILE A 96 0.22 -12.30 -9.67
CA ILE A 96 0.04 -11.02 -8.99
C ILE A 96 0.52 -11.14 -7.53
N LYS A 97 0.34 -12.30 -6.89
CA LYS A 97 0.80 -12.55 -5.51
C LYS A 97 2.31 -12.37 -5.34
N ALA A 98 3.10 -12.80 -6.33
CA ALA A 98 4.56 -12.74 -6.28
C ALA A 98 5.11 -11.34 -6.60
N ALA A 99 4.41 -10.59 -7.45
CA ALA A 99 4.85 -9.28 -7.90
C ALA A 99 4.40 -8.16 -6.95
N LYS A 100 5.20 -7.88 -5.90
CA LYS A 100 4.91 -6.82 -4.90
C LYS A 100 4.64 -5.45 -5.55
N GLY A 101 5.40 -5.07 -6.58
CA GLY A 101 5.17 -3.82 -7.34
C GLY A 101 3.82 -3.78 -8.06
N ILE A 102 3.43 -4.86 -8.75
CA ILE A 102 2.13 -4.96 -9.44
C ILE A 102 0.98 -4.89 -8.42
N ARG A 103 1.12 -5.52 -7.24
CA ARG A 103 0.11 -5.42 -6.16
C ARG A 103 -0.11 -4.00 -5.70
N LYS A 104 0.97 -3.22 -5.51
CA LYS A 104 0.87 -1.81 -5.12
C LYS A 104 0.11 -1.00 -6.18
N LEU A 105 0.44 -1.18 -7.46
CA LEU A 105 -0.26 -0.49 -8.56
C LEU A 105 -1.74 -0.87 -8.65
N LEU A 106 -2.06 -2.16 -8.55
CA LEU A 106 -3.46 -2.62 -8.57
C LEU A 106 -4.24 -2.13 -7.36
N PHE A 107 -3.61 -2.07 -6.18
CA PHE A 107 -4.23 -1.52 -4.99
C PHE A 107 -4.53 -0.02 -5.15
N ALA A 108 -3.56 0.77 -5.64
CA ALA A 108 -3.78 2.19 -5.94
C ALA A 108 -4.93 2.39 -6.95
N LEU A 109 -4.97 1.56 -8.00
CA LEU A 109 -6.08 1.57 -8.96
C LEU A 109 -7.42 1.31 -8.26
N VAL A 110 -7.51 0.27 -7.42
CA VAL A 110 -8.74 -0.07 -6.68
C VAL A 110 -9.14 1.05 -5.72
N VAL A 111 -8.19 1.69 -5.05
CA VAL A 111 -8.45 2.84 -4.16
C VAL A 111 -8.99 4.04 -4.93
N SER A 112 -8.58 4.23 -6.19
CA SER A 112 -9.10 5.31 -7.06
C SER A 112 -10.48 5.01 -7.68
N LEU A 113 -10.94 3.76 -7.65
CA LEU A 113 -12.23 3.36 -8.27
C LEU A 113 -13.46 4.10 -7.74
N PRO A 114 -13.62 4.41 -6.43
CA PRO A 114 -14.78 5.13 -5.93
C PRO A 114 -14.93 6.54 -6.54
N ALA A 115 -13.81 7.27 -6.68
CA ALA A 115 -13.80 8.57 -7.34
C ALA A 115 -14.18 8.44 -8.81
N LEU A 116 -13.61 7.44 -9.49
CA LEU A 116 -13.91 7.13 -10.88
C LEU A 116 -15.37 6.74 -11.10
N PHE A 117 -15.96 6.00 -10.16
CA PHE A 117 -17.35 5.56 -10.25
C PHE A 117 -18.33 6.73 -10.27
N ASN A 118 -18.08 7.79 -9.49
CA ASN A 118 -18.94 8.98 -9.48
C ASN A 118 -18.95 9.69 -10.84
N ILE A 119 -17.78 9.88 -11.44
CA ILE A 119 -17.64 10.53 -12.75
C ILE A 119 -18.20 9.61 -13.86
N GLY A 120 -17.92 8.31 -13.77
CA GLY A 120 -18.46 7.30 -14.68
C GLY A 120 -19.98 7.18 -14.59
N ALA A 121 -20.57 7.32 -13.41
CA ALA A 121 -22.02 7.35 -13.23
C ALA A 121 -22.65 8.59 -13.87
N LEU A 122 -22.03 9.76 -13.73
CA LEU A 122 -22.46 10.98 -14.42
C LEU A 122 -22.42 10.82 -15.95
N LEU A 123 -21.32 10.27 -16.48
CA LEU A 123 -21.16 9.99 -17.91
C LEU A 123 -22.20 8.97 -18.40
N GLY A 124 -22.46 7.93 -17.60
CA GLY A 124 -23.50 6.92 -17.86
C GLY A 124 -24.90 7.51 -17.88
N LEU A 125 -25.21 8.44 -16.96
CA LEU A 125 -26.50 9.14 -16.92
C LEU A 125 -26.70 10.01 -18.17
N ILE A 126 -25.68 10.75 -18.60
CA ILE A 126 -25.76 11.57 -19.82
C ILE A 126 -25.92 10.67 -21.04
N THR A 127 -25.14 9.59 -21.13
CA THR A 127 -25.26 8.61 -22.21
C THR A 127 -26.66 8.00 -22.26
N PHE A 128 -27.26 7.70 -21.10
CA PHE A 128 -28.63 7.21 -20.99
C PHE A 128 -29.66 8.20 -21.56
N ILE A 129 -29.54 9.49 -21.22
CA ILE A 129 -30.41 10.54 -21.75
C ILE A 129 -30.27 10.63 -23.29
N TYR A 130 -29.03 10.66 -23.79
CA TYR A 130 -28.76 10.68 -25.22
C TYR A 130 -29.26 9.43 -25.93
N ALA A 131 -29.23 8.25 -25.30
CA ALA A 131 -29.74 7.02 -25.89
C ALA A 131 -31.26 7.08 -26.11
N ILE A 132 -32.01 7.60 -25.15
CA ILE A 132 -33.46 7.81 -25.28
C ILE A 132 -33.78 8.85 -26.35
N LEU A 133 -33.06 9.97 -26.35
CA LEU A 133 -33.21 11.00 -27.39
C LEU A 133 -32.88 10.45 -28.77
N GLY A 134 -31.79 9.69 -28.90
CA GLY A 134 -31.35 9.10 -30.16
C GLY A 134 -32.38 8.10 -30.70
N MET A 135 -33.00 7.28 -29.84
CA MET A 135 -34.09 6.40 -30.28
C MET A 135 -35.28 7.18 -30.84
N SER A 136 -35.69 8.24 -30.14
CA SER A 136 -36.80 9.08 -30.55
C SER A 136 -36.52 9.82 -31.86
N LEU A 137 -35.30 10.35 -32.02
CA LEU A 137 -34.91 11.19 -33.16
C LEU A 137 -34.48 10.39 -34.38
N PHE A 138 -33.81 9.25 -34.21
CA PHE A 138 -33.10 8.55 -35.28
C PHE A 138 -33.49 7.08 -35.44
N GLY A 139 -34.39 6.54 -34.61
CA GLY A 139 -34.77 5.12 -34.67
C GLY A 139 -35.46 4.69 -35.97
N HIS A 140 -35.99 5.63 -36.74
CA HIS A 140 -36.68 5.39 -38.01
C HIS A 140 -35.78 5.58 -39.26
N VAL A 141 -34.57 6.13 -39.09
CA VAL A 141 -33.67 6.42 -40.21
C VAL A 141 -33.25 5.12 -40.90
N LYS A 142 -33.22 5.15 -42.23
CA LYS A 142 -32.82 4.01 -43.05
C LYS A 142 -31.41 3.52 -42.69
N LEU A 143 -31.26 2.20 -42.55
CA LEU A 143 -29.98 1.57 -42.29
C LEU A 143 -29.13 1.57 -43.56
N GLN A 144 -28.09 2.41 -43.59
CA GLN A 144 -27.15 2.55 -44.70
C GLN A 144 -25.80 3.04 -44.19
N GLY A 145 -24.73 2.70 -44.90
CA GLY A 145 -23.38 3.16 -44.55
C GLY A 145 -22.90 2.56 -43.23
N ALA A 146 -22.72 3.40 -42.22
CA ALA A 146 -22.30 2.97 -40.88
C ALA A 146 -23.45 2.49 -39.99
N LEU A 147 -24.70 2.72 -40.40
CA LEU A 147 -25.87 2.18 -39.73
C LEU A 147 -26.21 0.81 -40.29
N ASP A 148 -26.11 -0.22 -39.46
CA ASP A 148 -26.46 -1.60 -39.80
C ASP A 148 -27.45 -2.19 -38.78
N ASP A 149 -27.70 -3.50 -38.84
CA ASP A 149 -28.60 -4.18 -37.93
C ASP A 149 -28.11 -4.19 -36.47
N MET A 150 -26.83 -3.96 -36.20
CA MET A 150 -26.25 -3.92 -34.85
C MET A 150 -25.97 -2.49 -34.38
N VAL A 151 -25.59 -1.59 -35.30
CA VAL A 151 -25.18 -0.21 -35.08
C VAL A 151 -26.34 0.70 -35.49
N ASN A 152 -27.30 0.92 -34.59
CA ASN A 152 -28.44 1.78 -34.85
C ASN A 152 -29.09 2.32 -33.57
N PHE A 153 -30.07 3.21 -33.75
CA PHE A 153 -30.87 3.81 -32.69
C PHE A 153 -32.26 3.15 -32.52
N GLN A 154 -32.47 1.92 -33.00
CA GLN A 154 -33.81 1.31 -32.95
C GLN A 154 -34.22 0.82 -31.55
N THR A 155 -33.24 0.43 -30.72
CA THR A 155 -33.49 -0.10 -29.38
C THR A 155 -32.52 0.50 -28.38
N PHE A 156 -32.93 0.53 -27.11
CA PHE A 156 -32.14 1.18 -26.05
C PHE A 156 -30.73 0.59 -25.92
N GLY A 157 -30.61 -0.75 -25.98
CA GLY A 157 -29.31 -1.43 -25.90
C GLY A 157 -28.37 -1.08 -27.05
N ARG A 158 -28.88 -1.02 -28.28
CA ARG A 158 -28.09 -0.65 -29.47
C ARG A 158 -27.68 0.82 -29.42
N SER A 159 -28.59 1.71 -29.02
CA SER A 159 -28.29 3.13 -28.82
C SER A 159 -27.20 3.34 -27.76
N MET A 160 -27.27 2.62 -26.64
CA MET A 160 -26.23 2.68 -25.59
C MET A 160 -24.87 2.16 -26.10
N GLN A 161 -24.84 1.05 -26.84
CA GLN A 161 -23.60 0.52 -27.43
C GLN A 161 -22.98 1.48 -28.45
N LEU A 162 -23.82 2.08 -29.30
CA LEU A 162 -23.39 3.08 -30.28
C LEU A 162 -22.83 4.32 -29.58
N LEU A 163 -23.56 4.88 -28.61
CA LEU A 163 -23.06 6.05 -27.86
C LEU A 163 -21.81 5.73 -27.03
N PHE A 164 -21.67 4.52 -26.50
CA PHE A 164 -20.45 4.08 -25.83
C PHE A 164 -19.24 4.06 -26.78
N ARG A 165 -19.41 3.60 -28.02
CA ARG A 165 -18.37 3.72 -29.07
C ARG A 165 -18.04 5.20 -29.32
N LEU A 166 -19.05 6.03 -29.47
CA LEU A 166 -18.89 7.45 -29.80
C LEU A 166 -18.34 8.31 -28.66
N MET A 167 -18.41 7.84 -27.42
CA MET A 167 -17.76 8.44 -26.26
C MET A 167 -16.24 8.61 -26.47
N THR A 168 -15.63 7.70 -27.24
CA THR A 168 -14.21 7.74 -27.63
C THR A 168 -13.96 8.59 -28.89
N SER A 169 -14.99 9.22 -29.45
CA SER A 169 -14.97 9.93 -30.75
C SER A 169 -14.54 9.05 -31.94
N ALA A 170 -14.68 7.72 -31.84
CA ALA A 170 -14.30 6.82 -32.92
C ALA A 170 -15.45 6.58 -33.92
N GLY A 171 -15.27 7.03 -35.17
CA GLY A 171 -16.23 6.81 -36.26
C GLY A 171 -17.53 7.59 -36.13
N TRP A 172 -17.52 8.74 -35.46
CA TRP A 172 -18.70 9.60 -35.31
C TRP A 172 -19.14 10.24 -36.61
N ASN A 173 -18.18 10.52 -37.50
CA ASN A 173 -18.42 11.12 -38.82
C ASN A 173 -19.24 10.17 -39.70
N ASP A 174 -18.91 8.88 -39.72
CA ASP A 174 -19.61 7.89 -40.56
C ASP A 174 -21.07 7.69 -40.10
N VAL A 175 -21.27 7.68 -38.77
CA VAL A 175 -22.61 7.57 -38.15
C VAL A 175 -23.41 8.85 -38.41
N LEU A 176 -22.79 10.02 -38.27
CA LEU A 176 -23.43 11.30 -38.56
C LEU A 176 -23.86 11.39 -40.03
N GLU A 177 -22.99 11.04 -40.97
CA GLU A 177 -23.28 11.04 -42.41
C GLU A 177 -24.50 10.15 -42.72
N SER A 178 -24.54 8.95 -42.13
CA SER A 178 -25.66 8.00 -42.28
C SER A 178 -26.98 8.53 -41.69
N LEU A 179 -26.92 9.48 -40.74
CA LEU A 179 -28.09 10.13 -40.14
C LEU A 179 -28.50 11.44 -40.83
N MET A 180 -27.68 11.92 -41.75
CA MET A 180 -27.93 13.11 -42.57
C MET A 180 -28.49 12.77 -43.96
N ILE A 181 -28.83 11.51 -44.22
CA ILE A 181 -29.32 11.06 -45.53
C ILE A 181 -30.56 11.83 -45.98
N GLN A 182 -30.60 12.16 -47.26
CA GLN A 182 -31.67 12.89 -47.94
C GLN A 182 -32.08 12.20 -49.24
N PRO A 183 -33.23 12.56 -49.85
CA PRO A 183 -33.62 12.01 -51.15
C PRO A 183 -32.55 12.30 -52.22
N PRO A 184 -32.21 11.33 -53.12
CA PRO A 184 -32.94 10.09 -53.43
C PRO A 184 -32.58 8.87 -52.58
N ASP A 185 -31.66 8.98 -51.61
CA ASP A 185 -31.16 7.83 -50.85
C ASP A 185 -32.13 7.33 -49.75
N CYS A 186 -33.13 8.14 -49.39
CA CYS A 186 -34.22 7.83 -48.46
C CYS A 186 -35.60 8.13 -49.08
N ASP A 187 -36.66 7.54 -48.52
CA ASP A 187 -38.06 7.74 -48.89
C ASP A 187 -38.78 8.60 -47.84
N PRO A 188 -39.13 9.87 -48.18
CA PRO A 188 -39.79 10.78 -47.24
C PRO A 188 -41.26 10.39 -46.92
N HIS A 189 -41.83 9.43 -47.64
CA HIS A 189 -43.20 8.94 -47.45
C HIS A 189 -43.26 7.51 -46.89
N PHE A 190 -42.11 6.95 -46.50
CA PHE A 190 -42.03 5.61 -45.92
C PHE A 190 -42.94 5.45 -44.68
N ASN A 191 -43.67 4.34 -44.61
CA ASN A 191 -44.57 4.01 -43.49
C ASN A 191 -45.58 5.11 -43.08
N ARG A 192 -45.98 6.02 -43.99
CA ARG A 192 -46.90 7.14 -43.70
C ARG A 192 -46.43 8.05 -42.55
N GLN A 193 -45.13 8.05 -42.24
CA GLN A 193 -44.55 8.91 -41.22
C GLN A 193 -44.21 10.28 -41.82
N THR A 194 -44.28 11.33 -41.01
CA THR A 194 -43.75 12.65 -41.38
C THR A 194 -42.23 12.54 -41.45
N ASN A 195 -41.65 12.67 -42.65
CA ASN A 195 -40.22 12.48 -42.98
C ASN A 195 -39.75 11.02 -43.19
N GLY A 196 -40.68 10.06 -43.26
CA GLY A 196 -40.40 8.68 -43.70
C GLY A 196 -39.21 8.02 -43.00
N ASP A 197 -38.23 7.55 -43.77
CA ASP A 197 -36.96 6.99 -43.27
C ASP A 197 -35.76 7.93 -43.49
N CYS A 198 -36.03 9.20 -43.78
CA CYS A 198 -35.02 10.22 -44.04
C CYS A 198 -34.43 10.82 -42.76
N GLY A 199 -33.18 11.24 -42.85
CA GLY A 199 -32.48 11.93 -41.77
C GLY A 199 -32.93 13.38 -41.59
N HIS A 200 -32.59 13.96 -40.44
CA HIS A 200 -32.72 15.39 -40.17
C HIS A 200 -31.35 16.02 -39.94
N PRO A 201 -30.71 16.62 -40.96
CA PRO A 201 -29.29 16.99 -40.87
C PRO A 201 -28.95 17.95 -39.73
N LEU A 202 -29.76 18.99 -39.53
CA LEU A 202 -29.53 19.97 -38.46
C LEU A 202 -29.66 19.34 -37.05
N LEU A 203 -30.63 18.43 -36.87
CA LEU A 203 -30.82 17.72 -35.61
C LEU A 203 -29.69 16.71 -35.36
N ALA A 204 -29.26 16.00 -36.40
CA ALA A 204 -28.11 15.09 -36.31
C ALA A 204 -26.83 15.84 -35.93
N ILE A 205 -26.49 16.93 -36.65
CA ILE A 205 -25.30 17.73 -36.37
C ILE A 205 -25.31 18.26 -34.93
N THR A 206 -26.44 18.85 -34.48
CA THR A 206 -26.53 19.41 -33.13
C THR A 206 -26.43 18.33 -32.06
N TYR A 207 -27.11 17.19 -32.24
CA TYR A 207 -27.06 16.04 -31.33
C TYR A 207 -25.64 15.47 -31.16
N PHE A 208 -24.93 15.17 -32.26
CA PHE A 208 -23.58 14.59 -32.15
C PHE A 208 -22.56 15.59 -31.65
N THR A 209 -22.64 16.85 -32.10
CA THR A 209 -21.71 17.89 -31.66
C THR A 209 -21.87 18.13 -30.15
N SER A 210 -23.11 18.24 -29.65
CA SER A 210 -23.35 18.42 -28.21
C SER A 210 -22.91 17.19 -27.40
N PHE A 211 -23.19 15.97 -27.90
CA PHE A 211 -22.77 14.74 -27.24
C PHE A 211 -21.24 14.64 -27.12
N ILE A 212 -20.52 14.87 -28.23
CA ILE A 212 -19.06 14.77 -28.27
C ILE A 212 -18.42 15.80 -27.35
N ILE A 213 -18.87 17.07 -27.38
CA ILE A 213 -18.32 18.12 -26.52
C ILE A 213 -18.53 17.79 -25.04
N ILE A 214 -19.75 17.40 -24.66
CA ILE A 214 -20.08 17.06 -23.26
C ILE A 214 -19.29 15.83 -22.81
N SER A 215 -19.27 14.77 -23.62
CA SER A 215 -18.52 13.54 -23.34
C SER A 215 -17.03 13.83 -23.15
N TYR A 216 -16.43 14.58 -24.08
CA TYR A 216 -15.01 14.92 -24.04
C TYR A 216 -14.64 15.76 -22.81
N MET A 217 -15.47 16.76 -22.46
CA MET A 217 -15.31 17.55 -21.25
C MET A 217 -15.30 16.67 -19.98
N ILE A 218 -16.22 15.71 -19.88
CA ILE A 218 -16.30 14.80 -18.75
C ILE A 218 -15.10 13.86 -18.69
N VAL A 219 -14.70 13.28 -19.82
CA VAL A 219 -13.54 12.37 -19.89
C VAL A 219 -12.24 13.09 -19.54
N ILE A 220 -12.04 14.33 -20.01
CA ILE A 220 -10.88 15.14 -19.59
C ILE A 220 -10.92 15.40 -18.09
N ASN A 221 -12.05 15.84 -17.55
CA ASN A 221 -12.17 16.12 -16.11
C ASN A 221 -11.91 14.85 -15.27
N MET A 222 -12.34 13.69 -15.76
CA MET A 222 -12.03 12.38 -15.16
C MET A 222 -10.52 12.13 -15.14
N TYR A 223 -9.83 12.35 -16.27
CA TYR A 223 -8.39 12.14 -16.38
C TYR A 223 -7.60 13.09 -15.47
N ILE A 224 -7.98 14.37 -15.44
CA ILE A 224 -7.38 15.36 -14.54
C ILE A 224 -7.57 14.94 -13.09
N ALA A 225 -8.78 14.51 -12.69
CA ALA A 225 -9.04 14.05 -11.34
C ALA A 225 -8.16 12.86 -10.94
N ILE A 226 -8.02 11.86 -11.82
CA ILE A 226 -7.15 10.69 -11.58
C ILE A 226 -5.69 11.10 -11.45
N ILE A 227 -5.19 11.99 -12.31
CA ILE A 227 -3.81 12.47 -12.24
C ILE A 227 -3.58 13.25 -10.95
N LEU A 228 -4.48 14.16 -10.58
CA LEU A 228 -4.36 14.95 -9.36
C LEU A 228 -4.38 14.04 -8.12
N GLU A 229 -5.23 13.02 -8.08
CA GLU A 229 -5.26 12.06 -6.98
C GLU A 229 -3.94 11.28 -6.87
N ASN A 230 -3.44 10.75 -7.99
CA ASN A 230 -2.17 10.02 -7.99
C ASN A 230 -0.98 10.92 -7.62
N PHE A 231 -0.96 12.16 -8.12
CA PHE A 231 0.08 13.13 -7.80
C PHE A 231 0.05 13.53 -6.33
N ASN A 232 -1.15 13.77 -5.79
CA ASN A 232 -1.35 14.07 -4.37
C ASN A 232 -0.92 12.89 -3.47
N GLN A 233 -1.25 11.65 -3.87
CA GLN A 233 -0.81 10.46 -3.14
C GLN A 233 0.71 10.30 -3.18
N ALA A 234 1.34 10.45 -4.35
CA ALA A 234 2.78 10.35 -4.49
C ALA A 234 3.52 11.43 -3.66
N HIS A 235 2.98 12.66 -3.63
CA HIS A 235 3.53 13.74 -2.81
C HIS A 235 3.41 13.47 -1.32
N GLN A 236 2.27 12.92 -0.86
CA GLN A 236 2.12 12.51 0.54
C GLN A 236 3.10 11.40 0.93
N GLU A 237 3.34 10.42 0.05
CA GLU A 237 4.34 9.36 0.28
C GLU A 237 5.76 9.95 0.36
N GLU A 238 6.08 10.98 -0.42
CA GLU A 238 7.36 11.69 -0.37
C GLU A 238 7.52 12.56 0.89
N GLU A 239 6.48 13.32 1.28
CA GLU A 239 6.49 14.16 2.49
C GLU A 239 6.65 13.35 3.79
N ILE A 240 6.04 12.16 3.86
CA ILE A 240 6.16 11.28 5.02
C ILE A 240 7.56 10.65 5.08
N GLY A 241 8.21 10.43 3.92
CA GLY A 241 9.57 9.87 3.86
C GLY A 241 9.73 8.47 4.46
N ILE A 242 8.63 7.79 4.79
CA ILE A 242 8.59 6.44 5.37
C ILE A 242 7.61 5.63 4.52
N VAL A 243 8.11 4.62 3.82
CA VAL A 243 7.33 3.74 2.96
C VAL A 243 6.88 2.51 3.75
N GLU A 244 5.80 1.85 3.32
CA GLU A 244 5.33 0.59 3.91
C GLU A 244 6.44 -0.50 3.97
N ASP A 245 7.35 -0.49 2.99
CA ASP A 245 8.48 -1.43 2.95
C ASP A 245 9.47 -1.21 4.10
N ASP A 246 9.61 0.03 4.60
CA ASP A 246 10.45 0.36 5.74
C ASP A 246 9.84 -0.19 7.04
N LEU A 247 8.52 -0.13 7.17
CA LEU A 247 7.79 -0.72 8.30
C LEU A 247 7.88 -2.26 8.28
N GLU A 248 7.78 -2.89 7.12
CA GLU A 248 8.00 -4.34 6.99
C GLU A 248 9.43 -4.71 7.39
N MET A 249 10.43 -3.96 6.92
CA MET A 249 11.84 -4.18 7.31
C MET A 249 12.07 -3.99 8.81
N PHE A 250 11.40 -3.02 9.43
CA PHE A 250 11.39 -2.86 10.88
C PHE A 250 10.90 -4.13 11.59
N TYR A 251 9.76 -4.71 11.18
CA TYR A 251 9.22 -5.94 11.78
C TYR A 251 10.10 -7.17 11.52
N ILE A 252 10.69 -7.27 10.33
CA ILE A 252 11.67 -8.33 10.01
C ILE A 252 12.86 -8.22 10.97
N ARG A 253 13.38 -7.01 11.20
CA ARG A 253 14.49 -6.79 12.14
C ARG A 253 14.05 -7.05 13.58
N TRP A 254 12.84 -6.64 13.97
CA TRP A 254 12.26 -6.87 15.29
C TRP A 254 12.15 -8.36 15.63
N SER A 255 11.76 -9.19 14.67
CA SER A 255 11.61 -10.64 14.86
C SER A 255 12.90 -11.35 15.32
N LYS A 256 14.08 -10.76 15.03
CA LYS A 256 15.37 -11.28 15.51
C LYS A 256 15.58 -11.04 17.01
N TYR A 257 14.96 -10.01 17.57
CA TYR A 257 15.07 -9.64 18.99
C TYR A 257 13.90 -10.18 19.82
N ASP A 258 12.75 -10.43 19.20
CA ASP A 258 11.56 -11.02 19.82
C ASP A 258 11.01 -12.21 19.00
N PRO A 259 11.68 -13.39 19.03
CA PRO A 259 11.28 -14.55 18.22
C PRO A 259 9.93 -15.16 18.61
N HIS A 260 9.47 -14.87 19.84
CA HIS A 260 8.23 -15.42 20.41
C HIS A 260 7.05 -14.46 20.31
N ALA A 261 7.18 -13.34 19.58
CA ALA A 261 6.16 -12.32 19.41
C ALA A 261 5.57 -11.82 20.75
N THR A 262 6.42 -11.69 21.76
CA THR A 262 6.02 -11.16 23.07
C THR A 262 5.68 -9.67 23.02
N GLN A 263 6.08 -8.97 21.96
CA GLN A 263 5.96 -7.52 21.73
C GLN A 263 6.91 -6.67 22.58
N PHE A 264 7.88 -7.29 23.25
CA PHE A 264 8.84 -6.60 24.10
C PHE A 264 10.29 -7.00 23.80
N ILE A 265 11.19 -6.04 23.99
CA ILE A 265 12.64 -6.30 24.09
C ILE A 265 13.18 -5.73 25.40
N HIS A 266 14.34 -6.23 25.84
CA HIS A 266 15.01 -5.66 26.99
C HIS A 266 15.67 -4.32 26.64
N PHE A 267 15.65 -3.36 27.57
CA PHE A 267 16.24 -2.02 27.41
C PHE A 267 17.71 -2.07 26.98
N ALA A 268 18.47 -3.07 27.44
CA ALA A 268 19.87 -3.25 27.04
C ALA A 268 20.05 -3.48 25.53
N GLN A 269 19.06 -4.09 24.87
CA GLN A 269 19.10 -4.42 23.43
C GLN A 269 18.64 -3.25 22.55
N LEU A 270 18.04 -2.20 23.12
CA LEU A 270 17.43 -1.09 22.37
C LEU A 270 18.44 -0.39 21.44
N SER A 271 19.65 -0.13 21.94
CA SER A 271 20.70 0.55 21.16
C SER A 271 21.18 -0.29 19.98
N ASP A 272 21.32 -1.60 20.17
CA ASP A 272 21.69 -2.55 19.11
C ASP A 272 20.57 -2.68 18.08
N PHE A 273 19.32 -2.80 18.54
CA PHE A 273 18.17 -2.92 17.67
C PHE A 273 18.04 -1.70 16.73
N ILE A 274 18.07 -0.48 17.28
CA ILE A 274 17.92 0.74 16.47
C ILE A 274 19.10 0.94 15.51
N ALA A 275 20.32 0.54 15.89
CA ALA A 275 21.47 0.58 15.00
C ALA A 275 21.45 -0.49 13.90
N SER A 276 20.62 -1.53 14.05
CA SER A 276 20.46 -2.59 13.06
C SER A 276 19.40 -2.28 12.01
N LEU A 277 18.56 -1.27 12.23
CA LEU A 277 17.55 -0.85 11.26
C LEU A 277 18.21 -0.15 10.08
N ASP A 278 17.59 -0.31 8.91
CA ASP A 278 18.03 0.35 7.68
C ASP A 278 17.44 1.78 7.60
N PRO A 279 18.05 2.71 6.85
CA PRO A 279 17.47 4.04 6.61
C PRO A 279 16.05 3.89 6.02
N PRO A 280 15.08 4.75 6.39
CA PRO A 280 15.21 5.99 7.16
C PRO A 280 15.14 5.81 8.69
N LEU A 281 14.77 4.62 9.19
CA LEU A 281 14.52 4.39 10.63
C LEU A 281 15.78 4.10 11.46
N GLY A 282 16.87 3.70 10.82
CA GLY A 282 18.14 3.35 11.46
C GLY A 282 18.92 4.53 12.03
N ILE A 283 19.42 4.39 13.27
CA ILE A 283 20.31 5.37 13.90
C ILE A 283 21.60 4.69 14.34
N SER A 284 22.69 5.01 13.64
CA SER A 284 24.02 4.46 13.88
C SER A 284 24.53 4.78 15.29
N LYS A 285 25.36 3.89 15.84
CA LYS A 285 26.02 4.14 17.12
C LYS A 285 27.10 5.22 16.98
N PRO A 286 27.31 6.07 18.01
CA PRO A 286 26.63 6.09 19.30
C PRO A 286 25.26 6.81 19.25
N ASN A 287 24.19 6.06 19.49
CA ASN A 287 22.81 6.56 19.39
C ASN A 287 22.20 6.99 20.75
N THR A 288 22.99 6.99 21.83
CA THR A 288 22.48 7.22 23.20
C THR A 288 21.74 8.54 23.39
N VAL A 289 22.14 9.61 22.70
CA VAL A 289 21.47 10.93 22.79
C VAL A 289 20.07 10.85 22.17
N ALA A 290 19.94 10.23 21.00
CA ALA A 290 18.66 10.03 20.33
C ALA A 290 17.70 9.18 21.17
N LEU A 291 18.19 8.08 21.76
CA LEU A 291 17.38 7.22 22.64
C LEU A 291 16.85 7.95 23.87
N VAL A 292 17.63 8.90 24.40
CA VAL A 292 17.23 9.74 25.54
C VAL A 292 16.18 10.78 25.11
N SER A 293 16.31 11.36 23.92
CA SER A 293 15.30 12.28 23.38
C SER A 293 13.96 11.60 23.10
N PHE A 294 13.96 10.31 22.75
CA PHE A 294 12.72 9.55 22.50
C PHE A 294 11.83 9.39 23.73
N ASN A 295 12.40 9.48 24.94
CA ASN A 295 11.67 9.36 26.20
C ASN A 295 10.75 8.11 26.25
N LEU A 296 11.25 6.96 25.79
CA LEU A 296 10.45 5.73 25.71
C LEU A 296 10.08 5.22 27.11
N PRO A 297 8.84 4.74 27.32
CA PRO A 297 8.42 4.14 28.58
C PRO A 297 9.14 2.81 28.80
N ILE A 298 9.64 2.60 30.02
CA ILE A 298 10.29 1.36 30.45
C ILE A 298 9.37 0.70 31.49
N SER A 299 8.86 -0.47 31.13
CA SER A 299 8.02 -1.30 31.99
C SER A 299 8.84 -2.14 32.97
N LYS A 300 8.15 -2.70 33.97
CA LYS A 300 8.75 -3.57 35.00
C LYS A 300 9.57 -4.71 34.36
N GLY A 301 10.79 -4.91 34.86
CA GLY A 301 11.74 -5.87 34.28
C GLY A 301 12.61 -5.32 33.14
N ASN A 302 12.72 -3.99 33.01
CA ASN A 302 13.53 -3.30 31.99
C ASN A 302 13.10 -3.68 30.57
N LYS A 303 11.80 -3.74 30.31
CA LYS A 303 11.23 -4.08 29.00
C LYS A 303 10.62 -2.86 28.33
N ILE A 304 10.78 -2.77 27.02
CA ILE A 304 10.16 -1.72 26.19
C ILE A 304 9.30 -2.39 25.13
N HIS A 305 8.14 -1.81 24.87
CA HIS A 305 7.18 -2.32 23.90
C HIS A 305 7.56 -1.90 22.46
N CYS A 306 7.36 -2.82 21.51
CA CYS A 306 7.65 -2.63 20.08
C CYS A 306 7.07 -1.33 19.52
N LEU A 307 5.80 -1.07 19.83
CA LEU A 307 5.07 0.08 19.28
C LEU A 307 5.64 1.41 19.74
N ASP A 308 6.06 1.53 21.01
CA ASP A 308 6.60 2.79 21.52
C ASP A 308 7.91 3.14 20.80
N ILE A 309 8.71 2.12 20.47
CA ILE A 309 9.94 2.30 19.69
C ILE A 309 9.60 2.73 18.26
N LEU A 310 8.69 2.03 17.59
CA LEU A 310 8.28 2.38 16.23
C LEU A 310 7.75 3.81 16.15
N HIS A 311 6.87 4.20 17.07
CA HIS A 311 6.32 5.55 17.14
C HIS A 311 7.42 6.60 17.31
N ALA A 312 8.36 6.38 18.24
CA ALA A 312 9.44 7.31 18.48
C ALA A 312 10.36 7.47 17.27
N LEU A 313 10.63 6.39 16.54
CA LEU A 313 11.44 6.43 15.31
C LEU A 313 10.70 7.16 14.18
N VAL A 314 9.42 6.84 13.97
CA VAL A 314 8.57 7.52 12.98
C VAL A 314 8.52 9.02 13.28
N LYS A 315 8.29 9.40 14.55
CA LYS A 315 8.31 10.81 14.98
C LYS A 315 9.68 11.46 14.81
N HIS A 316 10.77 10.70 14.98
CA HIS A 316 12.12 11.22 14.82
C HIS A 316 12.44 11.56 13.37
N VAL A 317 12.07 10.67 12.44
CA VAL A 317 12.25 10.88 11.00
C VAL A 317 11.37 12.02 10.50
N LEU A 318 10.11 12.07 10.95
CA LEU A 318 9.14 13.10 10.55
C LEU A 318 9.40 14.46 11.21
N GLY A 319 10.14 14.52 12.32
CA GLY A 319 10.44 15.74 13.08
C GLY A 319 11.36 16.74 12.37
N HIS A 320 11.62 16.55 11.07
CA HIS A 320 12.25 17.51 10.18
C HIS A 320 11.26 18.21 9.23
N VAL A 321 9.98 17.79 9.22
CA VAL A 321 8.89 18.43 8.51
C VAL A 321 8.16 19.35 9.50
N GLU A 322 7.98 20.63 9.17
CA GLU A 322 7.23 21.57 9.99
C GLU A 322 5.85 20.97 10.36
N GLU A 323 5.41 21.10 11.62
CA GLU A 323 4.14 20.54 12.12
C GLU A 323 2.94 21.08 11.34
N THR A 324 2.65 20.51 10.18
CA THR A 324 1.51 20.86 9.35
C THR A 324 0.27 20.18 9.93
N ASP A 325 -0.93 20.75 9.79
CA ASP A 325 -2.15 20.14 10.34
C ASP A 325 -2.41 18.71 9.82
N ASN A 326 -1.96 18.41 8.59
CA ASN A 326 -1.97 17.06 8.01
C ASN A 326 -1.15 16.05 8.83
N PHE A 327 -0.02 16.48 9.41
CA PHE A 327 0.84 15.64 10.24
C PHE A 327 0.16 15.23 11.55
N LYS A 328 -0.55 16.17 12.19
CA LYS A 328 -1.33 15.87 13.41
C LYS A 328 -2.44 14.86 13.12
N GLN A 329 -3.15 15.03 12.00
CA GLN A 329 -4.19 14.09 11.56
C GLN A 329 -3.62 12.71 11.25
N LEU A 330 -2.47 12.62 10.58
CA LEU A 330 -1.79 11.35 10.32
C LEU A 330 -1.39 10.66 11.63
N GLN A 331 -0.82 11.41 12.58
CA GLN A 331 -0.43 10.90 13.88
C GLN A 331 -1.65 10.38 14.67
N GLU A 332 -2.76 11.09 14.65
CA GLU A 332 -4.02 10.64 15.26
C GLU A 332 -4.60 9.40 14.57
N GLN A 333 -4.60 9.34 13.24
CA GLN A 333 -5.07 8.17 12.49
C GLN A 333 -4.23 6.92 12.78
N MET A 334 -2.91 7.09 12.83
CA MET A 334 -2.00 6.05 13.26
C MET A 334 -2.33 5.59 14.68
N ASP A 335 -2.43 6.52 15.65
CA ASP A 335 -2.76 6.22 17.06
C ASP A 335 -4.10 5.50 17.23
N VAL A 336 -5.12 5.86 16.43
CA VAL A 336 -6.44 5.20 16.44
C VAL A 336 -6.36 3.78 15.88
N LYS A 337 -5.70 3.57 14.73
CA LYS A 337 -5.48 2.22 14.18
C LYS A 337 -4.71 1.36 15.19
N PHE A 338 -3.71 1.94 15.86
CA PHE A 338 -2.90 1.25 16.85
C PHE A 338 -3.67 0.82 18.11
N LYS A 339 -4.48 1.71 18.70
CA LYS A 339 -5.31 1.37 19.88
C LYS A 339 -6.31 0.25 19.59
N LYS A 340 -6.83 0.19 18.35
CA LYS A 340 -7.78 -0.85 17.93
C LYS A 340 -7.10 -2.21 17.76
N GLN A 341 -5.84 -2.23 17.36
CA GLN A 341 -5.12 -3.45 17.00
C GLN A 341 -4.41 -4.12 18.20
N PHE A 342 -4.12 -3.37 19.27
CA PHE A 342 -3.34 -3.87 20.43
C PHE A 342 -3.99 -3.53 21.79
N PRO A 343 -5.07 -4.23 22.19
CA PRO A 343 -5.79 -3.97 23.44
C PRO A 343 -5.04 -4.42 24.73
N THR A 344 -4.02 -5.27 24.61
CA THR A 344 -3.20 -5.82 25.72
C THR A 344 -2.40 -4.76 26.51
N ARG A 345 -2.36 -3.52 26.04
CA ARG A 345 -1.62 -2.39 26.66
C ARG A 345 -2.15 -1.98 28.04
N LYS A 346 -3.39 -2.34 28.41
CA LYS A 346 -4.05 -1.86 29.64
C LYS A 346 -3.41 -2.35 30.95
N GLU A 347 -2.56 -3.37 30.92
CA GLU A 347 -2.06 -4.05 32.14
C GLU A 347 -0.59 -3.74 32.49
N LEU A 348 0.09 -2.87 31.73
CA LEU A 348 1.53 -2.62 31.93
C LEU A 348 1.79 -1.50 32.95
N GLU A 349 2.45 -1.85 34.05
CA GLU A 349 2.97 -0.89 35.03
C GLU A 349 4.27 -0.25 34.48
N ILE A 350 4.19 1.04 34.13
CA ILE A 350 5.35 1.82 33.66
C ILE A 350 6.14 2.27 34.89
N VAL A 351 7.41 1.87 34.95
CA VAL A 351 8.27 2.11 36.12
C VAL A 351 9.28 3.23 35.87
N SER A 352 9.69 3.46 34.62
CA SER A 352 10.70 4.48 34.27
C SER A 352 10.58 4.94 32.81
N SER A 353 11.47 5.83 32.37
CA SER A 353 11.64 6.21 30.96
C SER A 353 13.12 6.31 30.59
N THR A 354 13.45 6.29 29.29
CA THR A 354 14.86 6.42 28.84
C THR A 354 15.53 7.70 29.33
N ARG A 355 14.76 8.79 29.44
CA ARG A 355 15.22 10.07 29.98
C ARG A 355 15.45 10.03 31.49
N ILE A 356 14.53 9.41 32.24
CA ILE A 356 14.65 9.23 33.69
C ILE A 356 15.85 8.33 34.01
N TRP A 357 16.01 7.24 33.27
CA TRP A 357 17.15 6.33 33.40
C TRP A 357 18.48 7.06 33.20
N LYS A 358 18.60 7.91 32.16
CA LYS A 358 19.83 8.67 31.94
C LYS A 358 20.13 9.67 33.07
N ARG A 359 19.10 10.28 33.63
CA ARG A 359 19.22 11.17 34.79
C ARG A 359 19.71 10.41 36.03
N GLN A 360 19.18 9.21 36.27
CA GLN A 360 19.61 8.32 37.35
C GLN A 360 21.07 7.86 37.16
N GLU A 361 21.46 7.47 35.94
CA GLU A 361 22.84 7.07 35.62
C GLU A 361 23.82 8.24 35.89
N LYS A 362 23.47 9.46 35.47
CA LYS A 362 24.27 10.65 35.72
C LYS A 362 24.38 10.94 37.22
N ALA A 363 23.27 10.87 37.95
CA ALA A 363 23.25 11.06 39.40
C ALA A 363 24.13 10.02 40.13
N ALA A 364 24.00 8.75 39.75
CA ALA A 364 24.80 7.66 40.30
C ALA A 364 26.30 7.89 40.05
N LYS A 365 26.71 8.28 38.83
CA LYS A 365 28.11 8.62 38.54
C LYS A 365 28.60 9.81 39.36
N THR A 366 27.80 10.85 39.53
CA THR A 366 28.14 12.00 40.37
C THR A 366 28.35 11.58 41.84
N ILE A 367 27.44 10.77 42.40
CA ILE A 367 27.55 10.26 43.77
C ILE A 367 28.77 9.36 43.92
N GLN A 368 28.99 8.43 42.99
CA GLN A 368 30.15 7.53 43.01
C GLN A 368 31.46 8.30 42.91
N ASN A 369 31.52 9.33 42.06
CA ASN A 369 32.70 10.18 41.94
C ASN A 369 32.93 10.99 43.21
N ALA A 370 31.88 11.59 43.79
CA ALA A 370 31.96 12.30 45.05
C ALA A 370 32.41 11.38 46.21
N TRP A 371 31.90 10.14 46.25
CA TRP A 371 32.29 9.13 47.23
C TRP A 371 33.75 8.68 47.05
N ARG A 372 34.18 8.41 45.82
CA ARG A 372 35.58 8.06 45.52
C ARG A 372 36.54 9.18 45.90
N GLU A 373 36.16 10.43 45.60
CA GLU A 373 36.94 11.61 45.97
C GLU A 373 36.98 11.80 47.50
N TYR A 374 35.86 11.59 48.20
CA TYR A 374 35.82 11.58 49.65
C TYR A 374 36.74 10.50 50.25
N GLN A 375 36.68 9.28 49.75
CA GLN A 375 37.56 8.18 50.17
C GLN A 375 39.04 8.48 49.91
N ARG A 376 39.37 9.12 48.78
CA ARG A 376 40.73 9.57 48.47
C ARG A 376 41.22 10.59 49.49
N ARG A 377 40.42 11.63 49.77
CA ARG A 377 40.73 12.67 50.76
C ARG A 377 40.87 12.10 52.18
N LYS A 378 40.02 11.13 52.54
CA LYS A 378 40.10 10.45 53.84
C LYS A 378 41.42 9.67 53.97
N LYS A 379 41.81 8.90 52.95
CA LYS A 379 43.11 8.19 52.92
C LYS A 379 44.30 9.14 52.95
N GLU A 380 44.23 10.28 52.29
CA GLU A 380 45.28 11.33 52.35
C GLU A 380 45.40 11.91 53.76
N LYS A 381 44.28 12.17 54.43
CA LYS A 381 44.24 12.69 55.81
C LYS A 381 44.72 11.66 56.84
N GLU A 382 44.43 10.37 56.61
CA GLU A 382 44.98 9.27 57.42
C GLU A 382 46.50 9.13 57.21
N ARG A 383 46.98 9.28 55.96
CA ARG A 383 48.42 9.32 55.64
C ARG A 383 49.13 10.50 56.30
N SER A 384 48.55 11.70 56.29
CA SER A 384 49.15 12.86 56.95
C SER A 384 49.22 12.68 58.47
N ASN A 385 48.16 12.16 59.10
CA ASN A 385 48.17 11.88 60.55
C ASN A 385 49.18 10.80 60.95
N SER A 386 49.43 9.80 60.09
CA SER A 386 50.48 8.79 60.31
C SER A 386 51.90 9.31 60.03
N GLY A 387 52.05 10.36 59.23
CA GLY A 387 53.33 11.04 59.00
C GLY A 387 53.76 11.89 60.21
N ASP A 388 52.80 12.59 60.83
CA ASP A 388 53.08 13.45 62.00
C ASP A 388 53.43 12.66 63.28
N SER A 389 53.12 11.37 63.34
CA SER A 389 53.51 10.49 64.45
C SER A 389 54.89 9.84 64.27
N ALA A 390 55.52 9.97 63.09
CA ALA A 390 56.85 9.40 62.81
C ALA A 390 57.98 10.44 62.74
N THR A 391 57.70 11.73 62.89
CA THR A 391 58.71 12.80 62.87
C THR A 391 58.70 13.62 64.15
N GLN A 392 59.12 12.98 65.26
CA GLN A 392 59.66 13.67 66.43
C GLN A 392 61.10 13.21 66.69
N THR A 393 62.02 13.50 65.78
CA THR A 393 63.43 13.76 66.14
C THR A 393 64.08 14.63 65.07
N SER A 394 64.74 15.70 65.54
CA SER A 394 65.70 16.60 64.88
C SER A 394 65.17 17.89 64.20
N SER A 395 65.96 18.94 64.44
CA SER A 395 65.68 20.38 64.38
C SER A 395 66.15 21.02 63.04
N PRO A 396 66.11 22.36 62.84
CA PRO A 396 65.48 22.98 61.68
C PRO A 396 66.45 23.26 60.52
N GLY A 397 65.94 23.18 59.29
CA GLY A 397 66.64 23.70 58.12
C GLY A 397 65.80 23.66 56.85
N GLY A 398 65.87 24.73 56.07
CA GLY A 398 65.60 24.66 54.63
C GLY A 398 64.33 25.35 54.16
N TRP A 399 64.43 26.66 53.99
CA TRP A 399 63.61 27.44 53.05
C TRP A 399 63.70 26.85 51.63
N GLN A 400 62.76 25.99 51.20
CA GLN A 400 62.72 25.59 49.77
C GLN A 400 61.39 25.00 49.23
N ALA A 401 60.29 25.01 50.00
CA ALA A 401 59.03 24.38 49.56
C ALA A 401 57.96 25.35 49.01
N ARG A 402 58.20 26.67 48.98
CA ARG A 402 57.20 27.67 48.56
C ARG A 402 57.23 28.09 47.08
N LEU A 403 57.99 27.40 46.22
CA LEU A 403 58.13 27.79 44.80
C LEU A 403 57.49 26.83 43.78
N SER A 404 56.91 25.70 44.16
CA SER A 404 56.24 24.81 43.20
C SER A 404 54.72 25.03 43.06
N SER A 405 54.10 25.81 43.95
CA SER A 405 52.64 26.04 43.95
C SER A 405 52.18 27.21 43.07
N LEU A 406 53.08 27.88 42.35
CA LEU A 406 52.75 29.02 41.47
C LEU A 406 52.86 28.73 39.97
N ASN A 407 53.30 27.53 39.56
CA ASN A 407 53.46 27.19 38.13
C ASN A 407 52.40 26.24 37.55
N PHE A 408 51.35 25.88 38.29
CA PHE A 408 50.29 25.00 37.76
C PHE A 408 48.96 25.71 37.46
N PHE A 409 48.86 27.02 37.72
CA PHE A 409 47.63 27.79 37.47
C PHE A 409 47.59 28.53 36.12
N HIS A 410 48.53 28.25 35.20
CA HIS A 410 48.62 28.98 33.92
C HIS A 410 48.56 28.12 32.63
N LEU A 411 48.05 26.89 32.70
CA LEU A 411 47.91 26.00 31.53
C LEU A 411 46.51 25.38 31.41
N GLN A 412 45.48 26.22 31.54
CA GLN A 412 44.13 25.88 31.12
C GLN A 412 43.41 27.10 30.52
N ALA A 413 44.01 27.70 29.51
CA ALA A 413 43.37 28.66 28.61
C ALA A 413 44.09 28.68 27.25
N SER A 414 43.99 27.59 26.49
CA SER A 414 43.98 27.59 25.02
C SER A 414 43.98 26.16 24.50
N LYS A 415 42.82 25.68 24.07
CA LYS A 415 42.64 24.97 22.80
C LYS A 415 41.15 24.72 22.58
N GLN A 416 40.74 25.10 21.37
CA GLN A 416 39.47 24.83 20.70
C GLN A 416 39.14 23.34 20.69
#